data_AF-A0A5K1D1F9-F1
#
_entry.id   AF-A0A5K1D1F9-F1
#
_cell.length_a   1.000
_cell.length_b   1.000
_cell.length_c   1.000
_cell.angle_alpha   90.00
_cell.angle_beta   90.00
_cell.angle_gamma   90.00
#
_symmetry.space_group_name_H-M   'P 1'
#
loop_
_entity.id
_entity.type
_entity.pdbx_description
1 polymer ?
#
loop_
_entity_poly.entity_id
_entity_poly.type
_entity_poly.pdbx_seq_one_letter_code
_entity_poly.pdbx_strand_id
1 'polypeptide(L)' 'RQYGVSIVSDGWTDIQRRPLINFIAYSLDGPIFLKCVDASGEYKDAEYLKGLFIEVIKEVGEDNVVQIITNNAPVCQR' A
#
# COMPACT_ATOMS: atom_id res chain seq x y z
N ARG A 1 8.33 15.49 -12.87
CA ARG A 1 7.43 16.22 -11.95
C ARG A 1 8.13 16.34 -10.61
N GLN A 2 8.24 17.54 -10.02
CA GLN A 2 8.89 17.74 -8.71
C GLN A 2 7.88 17.73 -7.54
N TYR A 3 6.59 17.82 -7.86
CA TYR A 3 5.49 17.79 -6.91
C TYR A 3 4.50 16.69 -7.33
N GLY A 4 4.19 15.79 -6.40
CA GLY A 4 3.29 14.65 -6.55
C GLY A 4 3.24 13.89 -5.23
N VAL A 5 2.56 12.76 -5.19
CA VAL A 5 2.36 11.98 -3.96
C VAL A 5 3.19 10.69 -3.97
N SER A 6 3.72 10.35 -2.81
CA SER A 6 4.33 9.05 -2.57
C SER A 6 3.26 8.11 -2.02
N ILE A 7 3.11 6.92 -2.60
CA ILE A 7 2.27 5.88 -2.00
C ILE A 7 3.15 5.12 -1.01
N VAL A 8 2.77 5.10 0.25
CA VAL A 8 3.45 4.36 1.31
C VAL A 8 2.57 3.19 1.74
N SER A 9 3.14 2.00 1.79
CA SER A 9 2.44 0.79 2.19
C SER A 9 3.24 -0.03 3.19
N ASP A 10 2.54 -0.54 4.19
CA ASP A 10 3.05 -1.43 5.22
C ASP A 10 2.10 -2.62 5.40
N GLY A 11 2.70 -3.79 5.63
CA GLY A 11 1.98 -5.01 5.95
C GLY A 11 2.19 -5.36 7.41
N TRP A 12 1.11 -5.53 8.18
CA TRP A 12 1.19 -6.03 9.56
C TRP A 12 0.10 -7.05 9.88
N THR A 13 0.35 -7.85 10.90
CA THR A 13 -0.62 -8.80 11.43
C THR A 13 -1.29 -8.19 12.66
N ASP A 14 -2.62 -8.10 12.66
CA ASP A 14 -3.36 -7.54 13.79
C ASP A 14 -3.41 -8.52 14.99
N ILE A 15 -4.00 -8.07 16.10
CA ILE A 15 -4.14 -8.88 17.33
C ILE A 15 -4.95 -10.17 17.13
N GLN A 16 -5.80 -10.24 16.09
CA GLN A 16 -6.62 -11.38 15.72
C GLN A 16 -5.92 -12.28 14.69
N ARG A 17 -4.64 -12.01 14.38
CA ARG A 17 -3.85 -12.70 13.35
C ARG A 17 -4.35 -12.50 11.92
N ARG A 18 -5.09 -11.42 11.65
CA ARG A 18 -5.46 -11.04 10.29
C ARG A 18 -4.30 -10.29 9.65
N PRO A 19 -3.85 -10.69 8.45
CA PRO A 19 -2.85 -9.95 7.71
C PRO A 19 -3.51 -8.73 7.05
N LEU A 20 -3.07 -7.54 7.41
CA LEU A 20 -3.56 -6.28 6.89
C LEU A 20 -2.47 -5.57 6.09
N ILE A 21 -2.87 -4.87 5.03
CA ILE A 21 -1.99 -4.04 4.20
C ILE A 21 -2.59 -2.63 4.15
N ASN A 22 -1.88 -1.62 4.63
CA ASN A 22 -2.32 -0.23 4.51
C ASN A 22 -1.70 0.47 3.29
N PHE A 23 -2.39 1.51 2.84
CA PHE A 23 -1.92 2.46 1.84
C PHE A 23 -2.17 3.88 2.34
N ILE A 24 -1.12 4.70 2.26
CA ILE A 24 -1.12 6.11 2.64
C ILE A 24 -0.56 6.90 1.46
N ALA A 25 -1.22 8.00 1.07
CA ALA A 25 -0.61 9.00 0.20
C ALA A 25 0.15 10.00 1.06
N TYR A 26 1.42 10.24 0.76
CA TYR A 26 2.25 11.23 1.45
C TYR A 26 2.64 12.35 0.48
N SER A 27 2.34 13.59 0.84
CA SER A 27 2.71 14.79 0.09
C SER A 27 3.32 15.85 1.02
N LEU A 28 3.62 17.03 0.47
CA LEU A 28 4.04 18.19 1.27
C LEU A 28 2.98 18.64 2.28
N ASP A 29 1.70 18.37 2.00
CA ASP A 29 0.57 18.72 2.87
C ASP A 29 0.33 17.67 3.98
N GLY A 30 1.12 16.60 4.00
CA GLY A 30 1.09 15.54 5.00
C GLY A 30 0.54 14.21 4.50
N PRO A 31 0.40 13.23 5.41
CA PRO A 31 -0.14 11.91 5.09
C PRO A 31 -1.67 11.91 5.02
N ILE A 32 -2.22 11.22 4.02
CA ILE A 32 -3.64 10.90 3.88
C ILE A 32 -3.78 9.38 3.85
N PHE A 33 -4.59 8.83 4.76
CA PHE A 33 -4.95 7.42 4.72
C PHE A 33 -5.87 7.14 3.52
N LEU A 34 -5.47 6.22 2.66
CA LEU A 34 -6.25 5.83 1.48
C LEU A 34 -7.15 4.64 1.83
N LYS A 35 -6.52 3.49 2.11
CA LYS A 35 -7.25 2.26 2.45
C LYS A 35 -6.42 1.28 3.26
N CYS A 36 -7.11 0.32 3.88
CA CYS A 36 -6.53 -0.87 4.49
C CYS A 36 -7.23 -2.09 3.89
N VAL A 37 -6.45 -3.07 3.45
CA VAL A 37 -6.92 -4.30 2.82
C VAL A 37 -6.73 -5.45 3.80
N ASP A 38 -7.79 -6.23 4.02
CA ASP A 38 -7.69 -7.52 4.70
C ASP A 38 -7.23 -8.57 3.67
N ALA A 39 -6.03 -9.11 3.86
CA ALA A 39 -5.44 -10.12 2.99
C ALA A 39 -5.65 -11.55 3.52
N SER A 40 -6.65 -11.75 4.39
CA SER A 40 -7.03 -13.08 4.90
C SER A 40 -7.49 -13.97 3.76
N GLY A 41 -6.90 -15.16 3.62
CA GLY A 41 -7.24 -16.12 2.57
C GLY A 41 -6.53 -15.90 1.23
N GLU A 42 -5.77 -14.81 1.10
CA GLU A 42 -5.02 -14.48 -0.11
C GLU A 42 -3.57 -14.96 -0.02
N TYR A 43 -3.04 -15.47 -1.14
CA TYR A 43 -1.62 -15.75 -1.26
C TYR A 43 -0.89 -14.46 -1.68
N LYS A 44 -0.12 -13.87 -0.75
CA LYS A 44 0.49 -12.54 -0.92
C LYS A 44 1.78 -12.62 -1.75
N ASP A 45 1.65 -13.12 -2.96
CA ASP A 45 2.72 -13.07 -3.93
C ASP A 45 2.86 -11.67 -4.55
N ALA A 46 3.86 -11.53 -5.42
CA ALA A 46 4.12 -10.29 -6.12
C ALA A 46 2.95 -9.84 -7.01
N GLU A 47 2.14 -10.76 -7.53
CA GLU A 47 1.03 -10.44 -8.44
C GLU A 47 -0.17 -9.90 -7.66
N TYR A 48 -0.49 -10.50 -6.51
CA TYR A 48 -1.52 -9.98 -5.60
C TYR A 48 -1.18 -8.55 -5.15
N LEU A 49 0.04 -8.33 -4.65
CA LEU A 49 0.48 -7.01 -4.21
C LEU A 49 0.47 -5.99 -5.35
N LYS A 50 0.96 -6.37 -6.54
CA LYS A 50 0.92 -5.54 -7.74
C LYS A 50 -0.51 -5.13 -8.10
N GLY A 51 -1.49 -6.04 -7.99
CA GLY A 51 -2.91 -5.73 -8.19
C GLY A 51 -3.38 -4.60 -7.27
N LEU A 52 -3.08 -4.70 -5.97
CA LEU A 52 -3.42 -3.67 -5.00
C LEU A 52 -2.75 -2.32 -5.31
N PHE A 53 -1.46 -2.31 -5.69
CA PHE A 53 -0.78 -1.08 -6.07
C PHE A 53 -1.39 -0.44 -7.30
N ILE A 54 -1.73 -1.22 -8.33
CA ILE A 54 -2.36 -0.69 -9.56
C ILE A 54 -3.70 -0.02 -9.21
N GLU A 55 -4.51 -0.63 -8.35
CA GLU A 55 -5.77 -0.02 -7.90
C GLU A 55 -5.55 1.32 -7.20
N VAL A 56 -4.60 1.37 -6.25
CA VAL A 56 -4.31 2.59 -5.49
C VAL A 56 -3.74 3.68 -6.38
N ILE A 57 -2.86 3.35 -7.32
CA ILE A 57 -2.31 4.29 -8.29
C ILE A 57 -3.44 4.88 -9.15
N LYS A 58 -4.40 4.06 -9.60
CA LYS A 58 -5.56 4.54 -10.37
C LYS A 58 -6.47 5.45 -9.56
N GLU A 59 -6.70 5.12 -8.28
CA GLU A 59 -7.50 5.94 -7.36
C GLU A 59 -6.86 7.32 -7.12
N VAL A 60 -5.54 7.35 -6.94
CA VAL A 60 -4.76 8.59 -6.77
C VAL A 60 -4.59 9.37 -8.09
N GLY A 61 -4.67 8.66 -9.22
CA GLY A 61 -4.32 9.17 -10.55
C GLY A 61 -2.84 8.91 -10.85
N GLU A 62 -2.58 8.14 -11.91
CA GLU A 62 -1.23 7.72 -12.35
C GLU A 62 -0.28 8.91 -12.50
N ASP A 63 -0.79 10.04 -13.00
CA ASP A 63 -0.02 11.26 -13.19
C ASP A 63 0.45 11.92 -11.87
N ASN A 64 -0.23 11.65 -10.77
CA ASN A 64 0.06 12.26 -9.47
C ASN A 64 1.09 11.46 -8.67
N VAL A 65 1.32 10.18 -8.98
CA VAL A 65 2.21 9.30 -8.23
C VAL A 65 3.65 9.50 -8.67
N VAL A 66 4.56 9.76 -7.71
CA VAL A 66 6.00 9.93 -8.00
C VAL A 66 6.84 8.73 -7.57
N GLN A 67 6.41 7.99 -6.55
CA GLN A 67 7.10 6.80 -6.05
C GLN A 67 6.17 5.93 -5.20
N ILE A 68 6.59 4.69 -4.98
CA ILE A 68 5.97 3.74 -4.07
C ILE A 68 7.02 3.33 -3.04
N ILE A 69 6.68 3.41 -1.76
CA ILE A 69 7.53 3.06 -0.62
C ILE A 69 6.87 1.89 0.09
N THR A 70 7.57 0.75 0.18
CA THR A 70 7.08 -0.45 0.85
C THR A 70 8.10 -0.94 1.86
N ASN A 71 7.63 -1.63 2.91
CA ASN A 71 8.54 -2.35 3.78
C ASN A 71 9.20 -3.51 3.01
N ASN A 72 10.42 -3.88 3.39
CA ASN A 72 11.11 -5.07 2.89
C ASN A 72 10.98 -6.25 3.88
N ALA A 73 10.12 -6.12 4.87
CA ALA A 73 10.05 -7.07 5.96
C ALA A 73 9.21 -8.27 5.52
N PRO A 74 9.57 -9.51 5.92
CA PRO A 74 8.75 -10.69 5.71
C PRO A 74 7.49 -10.72 6.60
N VAL A 75 6.92 -9.56 6.90
CA VAL A 75 5.70 -9.43 7.70
C VAL A 75 4.52 -9.73 6.78
N CYS A 76 3.50 -10.40 7.31
CA CYS A 76 2.38 -10.94 6.54
C CYS A 76 2.73 -12.09 5.58
N GLN A 77 3.91 -12.74 5.64
CA GLN A 77 4.28 -13.89 4.77
C GLN A 77 3.59 -15.23 5.07
N ARG A 78 2.28 -15.24 5.34
CA ARG A 78 1.50 -16.48 5.36
C ARG A 78 0.44 -16.47 4.29
#